data_AF-A0A561C213-F1
#
_entry.id   AF-A0A561C213-F1
#
_cell.length_a   1.000
_cell.length_b   1.000
_cell.length_c   1.000
_cell.angle_alpha   90.00
_cell.angle_beta   90.00
_cell.angle_gamma   90.00
#
_symmetry.space_group_name_H-M   'P 1'
#
loop_
_entity.id
_entity.type
_entity.pdbx_description
1 polymer ?
#
loop_
_entity_poly.entity_id
_entity_poly.type
_entity_poly.pdbx_seq_one_letter_code
_entity_poly.pdbx_strand_id
1 'polypeptide(L)'
;MGLERNGVVIDETFAEAFPMKATRILITAHNMAWARHAAVSATGFATSVIACGCEAGIEREILPDESPDGRPGVSVLMFSMSGKELGKQLERRVGQCVLTCPTTAVFAGLPRGAPGSDVAALGKNLRFFGDGWQISKVIDGVRYWRVPVMDGEFVAQEDTPVVKAVGGGNLLLLARDTDAALAAAEAAVAAMKRLPNVVMPFPGGVVRSGSKVGSRYANLNASTNDAFCPSLVGLVAHSELAGGASAQAIGCVMEIVIDGLTEADVGAAMRVGMEAAIAIGPAGGLLRISAGNYGGKLGPFHFHLHRLLGAAGDAP
;
A
#
# COMPACT_ATOMS: atom_id res chain seq x y z
N MET A 1 22.89 -22.52 6.94
CA MET A 1 21.69 -23.22 6.43
C MET A 1 20.54 -22.25 6.59
N GLY A 2 19.83 -21.91 5.52
CA GLY A 2 18.73 -20.95 5.56
C GLY A 2 17.61 -21.41 6.49
N LEU A 3 16.85 -20.47 7.04
CA LEU A 3 15.64 -20.77 7.81
C LEU A 3 14.62 -21.42 6.87
N GLU A 4 14.04 -22.54 7.29
CA GLU A 4 12.97 -23.22 6.55
C GLU A 4 11.70 -23.28 7.41
N ARG A 5 10.55 -22.96 6.81
CA ARG A 5 9.24 -23.01 7.48
C ARG A 5 8.26 -23.74 6.57
N ASN A 6 7.64 -24.81 7.06
CA ASN A 6 6.71 -25.64 6.29
C ASN A 6 7.26 -26.06 4.91
N GLY A 7 8.56 -26.40 4.82
CA GLY A 7 9.20 -26.74 3.54
C GLY A 7 9.58 -25.55 2.65
N VAL A 8 9.22 -24.32 3.01
CA VAL A 8 9.55 -23.10 2.26
C VAL A 8 10.85 -22.51 2.79
N VAL A 9 11.81 -22.28 1.89
CA VAL A 9 13.09 -21.65 2.23
C VAL A 9 12.87 -20.15 2.43
N ILE A 10 13.36 -19.59 3.54
CA ILE A 10 13.33 -18.16 3.83
C ILE A 10 14.74 -17.62 3.72
N ASP A 11 14.95 -16.66 2.83
CA ASP A 11 16.26 -16.04 2.66
C ASP A 11 16.69 -15.24 3.89
N GLU A 12 17.98 -15.34 4.21
CA GLU A 12 18.63 -14.49 5.22
C GLU A 12 18.87 -13.09 4.63
N THR A 13 17.78 -12.38 4.39
CA THR A 13 17.76 -11.06 3.75
C THR A 13 16.79 -10.12 4.47
N PHE A 14 16.62 -8.91 3.94
CA PHE A 14 15.67 -7.92 4.42
C PHE A 14 15.01 -7.17 3.26
N ALA A 15 13.82 -6.63 3.51
CA ALA A 15 13.23 -5.61 2.67
C ALA A 15 13.74 -4.22 3.09
N GLU A 16 14.15 -3.41 2.13
CA GLU A 16 14.59 -2.04 2.35
C GLU A 16 13.49 -1.05 1.97
N ALA A 17 12.98 -0.32 2.96
CA ALA A 17 11.85 0.59 2.81
C ALA A 17 12.23 2.04 3.12
N PHE A 18 11.35 2.97 2.74
CA PHE A 18 11.64 4.39 2.65
C PHE A 18 10.72 5.24 3.53
N PRO A 19 11.23 6.36 4.07
CA PRO A 19 10.38 7.34 4.74
C PRO A 19 9.45 7.99 3.73
N MET A 20 8.16 8.00 4.05
CA MET A 20 7.12 8.64 3.27
C MET A 20 6.29 9.59 4.14
N LYS A 21 5.42 10.34 3.48
CA LYS A 21 4.34 11.09 4.11
C LYS A 21 3.02 10.39 3.77
N ALA A 22 2.13 10.26 4.75
CA ALA A 22 0.84 9.62 4.57
C ALA A 22 -0.30 10.45 5.12
N THR A 23 -1.49 10.25 4.57
CA THR A 23 -2.76 10.67 5.16
C THR A 23 -3.78 9.55 5.03
N ARG A 24 -4.79 9.59 5.90
CA ARG A 24 -5.99 8.75 5.81
C ARG A 24 -7.18 9.65 5.57
N ILE A 25 -8.04 9.27 4.63
CA ILE A 25 -9.36 9.88 4.46
C ILE A 25 -10.44 8.81 4.60
N LEU A 26 -11.60 9.23 5.09
CA LEU A 26 -12.80 8.43 5.14
C LEU A 26 -13.76 8.97 4.07
N ILE A 27 -14.21 8.09 3.19
CA ILE A 27 -15.19 8.41 2.15
C ILE A 27 -16.48 7.68 2.51
N THR A 28 -17.51 8.43 2.90
CA THR A 28 -18.84 7.87 3.17
C THR A 28 -19.77 8.15 2.00
N ALA A 29 -20.81 7.32 1.85
CA ALA A 29 -21.79 7.47 0.78
C ALA A 29 -23.16 6.95 1.23
N HIS A 30 -24.16 7.01 0.33
CA HIS A 30 -25.50 6.49 0.64
C HIS A 30 -25.51 4.99 0.96
N ASN A 31 -24.64 4.21 0.32
CA ASN A 31 -24.40 2.80 0.63
C ASN A 31 -22.95 2.42 0.32
N MET A 32 -22.54 1.21 0.76
CA MET A 32 -21.16 0.74 0.60
C MET A 32 -20.72 0.65 -0.87
N ALA A 33 -21.64 0.34 -1.79
CA ALA A 33 -21.30 0.24 -3.22
C ALA A 33 -20.81 1.58 -3.76
N TRP A 34 -21.50 2.68 -3.45
CA TRP A 34 -21.07 4.03 -3.85
C TRP A 34 -19.79 4.50 -3.16
N ALA A 35 -19.62 4.18 -1.87
CA ALA A 35 -18.37 4.49 -1.16
C ALA A 35 -17.18 3.75 -1.80
N ARG A 36 -17.37 2.48 -2.19
CA ARG A 36 -16.36 1.70 -2.94
C ARG A 36 -16.08 2.29 -4.31
N HIS A 37 -17.07 2.73 -5.07
CA HIS A 37 -16.84 3.35 -6.38
C HIS A 37 -15.95 4.58 -6.28
N ALA A 38 -16.23 5.48 -5.32
CA ALA A 38 -15.41 6.64 -5.05
C ALA A 38 -13.98 6.25 -4.63
N ALA A 39 -13.84 5.30 -3.71
CA ALA A 39 -12.55 4.85 -3.21
C ALA A 39 -11.70 4.19 -4.31
N VAL A 40 -12.27 3.27 -5.10
CA VAL A 40 -11.58 2.61 -6.23
C VAL A 40 -11.13 3.64 -7.26
N SER A 41 -11.97 4.61 -7.59
CA SER A 41 -11.59 5.68 -8.52
C SER A 41 -10.46 6.54 -7.94
N ALA A 42 -10.55 6.94 -6.66
CA ALA A 42 -9.56 7.77 -5.99
C ALA A 42 -8.20 7.06 -5.80
N THR A 43 -8.17 5.73 -5.66
CA THR A 43 -6.95 4.93 -5.52
C THR A 43 -6.45 4.34 -6.85
N GLY A 44 -7.17 4.55 -7.96
CA GLY A 44 -6.73 4.12 -9.29
C GLY A 44 -5.51 4.90 -9.78
N PHE A 45 -4.66 4.27 -10.62
CA PHE A 45 -3.42 4.89 -11.11
C PHE A 45 -2.55 5.47 -9.96
N ALA A 46 -2.36 4.70 -8.89
CA ALA A 46 -1.63 5.09 -7.68
C ALA A 46 -0.74 3.94 -7.16
N THR A 47 -0.04 3.26 -8.08
CA THR A 47 0.69 2.03 -7.74
C THR A 47 2.12 2.29 -7.28
N SER A 48 2.75 3.36 -7.77
CA SER A 48 4.12 3.72 -7.39
C SER A 48 4.36 5.22 -7.50
N VAL A 49 5.02 5.80 -6.50
CA VAL A 49 5.42 7.22 -6.50
C VAL A 49 6.37 7.58 -7.64
N ILE A 50 7.03 6.60 -8.26
CA ILE A 50 7.97 6.82 -9.37
C ILE A 50 7.29 7.53 -10.56
N ALA A 51 6.04 7.15 -10.88
CA ALA A 51 5.35 7.65 -12.07
C ALA A 51 3.85 7.93 -11.89
N CYS A 52 3.23 7.50 -10.78
CA CYS A 52 1.82 7.78 -10.48
C CYS A 52 1.61 9.03 -9.60
N GLY A 53 2.69 9.58 -9.03
CA GLY A 53 2.68 10.76 -8.14
C GLY A 53 2.34 10.46 -6.67
N CYS A 54 1.56 9.42 -6.40
CA CYS A 54 1.35 8.86 -5.07
C CYS A 54 1.21 7.33 -5.12
N GLU A 55 1.28 6.73 -3.95
CA GLU A 55 0.82 5.37 -3.67
C GLU A 55 -0.47 5.45 -2.87
N ALA A 56 -1.50 4.68 -3.24
CA ALA A 56 -2.77 4.74 -2.53
C ALA A 56 -3.50 3.39 -2.58
N GLY A 57 -4.29 3.12 -1.54
CA GLY A 57 -5.09 1.90 -1.47
C GLY A 57 -6.27 2.04 -0.52
N ILE A 58 -7.25 1.16 -0.74
CA ILE A 58 -8.34 0.95 0.19
C ILE A 58 -7.77 0.15 1.36
N GLU A 59 -7.84 0.73 2.56
CA GLU A 59 -7.43 0.07 3.79
C GLU A 59 -8.51 -0.91 4.25
N ARG A 60 -9.72 -0.37 4.51
CA ARG A 60 -10.86 -1.17 4.97
C ARG A 60 -12.18 -0.45 4.73
N GLU A 61 -13.25 -1.22 4.87
CA GLU A 61 -14.59 -0.67 5.03
C GLU A 61 -14.80 -0.15 6.44
N ILE A 62 -15.61 0.90 6.57
CA ILE A 62 -16.04 1.43 7.86
C ILE A 62 -17.55 1.33 7.98
N LEU A 63 -17.99 0.92 9.17
CA LEU A 63 -19.40 0.81 9.49
C LEU A 63 -20.00 2.20 9.80
N PRO A 64 -21.34 2.36 9.71
CA PRO A 64 -22.00 3.63 10.00
C PRO A 64 -21.71 4.21 11.40
N ASP A 65 -21.53 3.37 12.41
CA ASP A 65 -21.21 3.77 13.79
C ASP A 65 -19.76 4.22 13.98
N GLU A 66 -18.88 3.87 13.05
CA GLU A 66 -17.48 4.32 13.01
C GLU A 66 -17.29 5.62 12.21
N SER A 67 -18.31 6.08 11.48
CA SER A 67 -18.19 7.21 10.56
C SER A 67 -18.71 8.53 11.16
N PRO A 68 -18.13 9.68 10.78
CA PRO A 68 -18.53 10.98 11.34
C PRO A 68 -19.98 11.40 11.04
N ASP A 69 -20.60 10.85 10.00
CA ASP A 69 -21.93 11.23 9.53
C ASP A 69 -22.98 10.11 9.65
N GLY A 70 -22.64 8.98 10.30
CA GLY A 70 -23.58 7.89 10.51
C GLY A 70 -23.88 7.07 9.24
N ARG A 71 -23.04 7.16 8.20
CA ARG A 71 -23.22 6.45 6.92
C ARG A 71 -22.12 5.42 6.67
N PRO A 72 -22.37 4.36 5.89
CA PRO A 72 -21.33 3.41 5.50
C PRO A 72 -20.24 4.11 4.67
N GLY A 73 -19.00 3.64 4.79
CA GLY A 73 -17.89 4.25 4.08
C GLY A 73 -16.68 3.35 3.89
N VAL A 74 -15.63 3.94 3.34
CA VAL A 74 -14.34 3.30 3.08
C VAL A 74 -13.22 4.18 3.61
N SER A 75 -12.27 3.56 4.32
CA SER A 75 -10.99 4.16 4.69
C SER A 75 -9.98 3.99 3.56
N VAL A 76 -9.36 5.10 3.16
CA VAL A 76 -8.32 5.14 2.12
C VAL A 76 -7.05 5.72 2.70
N LEU A 77 -5.93 5.05 2.44
CA LEU A 77 -4.60 5.55 2.75
C LEU A 77 -3.93 6.04 1.47
N MET A 78 -3.22 7.17 1.58
CA MET A 78 -2.45 7.77 0.51
C MET A 78 -1.06 8.15 1.01
N PHE A 79 -0.04 7.83 0.21
CA PHE A 79 1.37 7.97 0.51
C PHE A 79 2.08 8.75 -0.61
N SER A 80 3.05 9.58 -0.25
CA SER A 80 3.94 10.23 -1.21
C SER A 80 5.29 10.55 -0.56
N MET A 81 6.31 10.81 -1.38
CA MET A 81 7.66 11.17 -0.90
C MET A 81 7.69 12.50 -0.12
N SER A 82 6.69 13.37 -0.29
CA SER A 82 6.62 14.65 0.43
C SER A 82 5.19 15.06 0.74
N GLY A 83 5.00 15.86 1.80
CA GLY A 83 3.68 16.38 2.17
C GLY A 83 3.11 17.33 1.12
N LYS A 84 3.97 18.06 0.39
CA LYS A 84 3.57 18.94 -0.71
C LYS A 84 2.98 18.16 -1.87
N GLU A 85 3.62 17.08 -2.29
CA GLU A 85 3.10 16.24 -3.39
C GLU A 85 1.88 15.45 -2.93
N LEU A 86 1.88 14.93 -1.70
CA LEU A 86 0.71 14.30 -1.10
C LEU A 86 -0.52 15.22 -1.12
N GLY A 87 -0.37 16.49 -0.73
CA GLY A 87 -1.46 17.47 -0.75
C GLY A 87 -2.03 17.71 -2.15
N LYS A 88 -1.17 17.79 -3.18
CA LYS A 88 -1.62 17.92 -4.58
C LYS A 88 -2.39 16.69 -5.06
N GLN A 89 -1.88 15.50 -4.73
CA GLN A 89 -2.51 14.24 -5.13
C GLN A 89 -3.85 14.04 -4.41
N LEU A 90 -3.92 14.38 -3.13
CA LEU A 90 -5.14 14.39 -2.35
C LEU A 90 -6.20 15.31 -2.98
N GLU A 91 -5.86 16.56 -3.28
CA GLU A 91 -6.79 17.51 -3.88
C GLU A 91 -7.29 17.03 -5.25
N ARG A 92 -6.40 16.54 -6.12
CA ARG A 92 -6.77 16.03 -7.44
C ARG A 92 -7.71 14.82 -7.35
N ARG A 93 -7.37 13.84 -6.52
CA ARG A 93 -8.13 12.58 -6.39
C ARG A 93 -9.47 12.82 -5.71
N VAL A 94 -9.50 13.58 -4.62
CA VAL A 94 -10.78 13.90 -3.96
C VAL A 94 -11.64 14.76 -4.88
N GLY A 95 -11.07 15.77 -5.55
CA GLY A 95 -11.83 16.66 -6.43
C GLY A 95 -12.36 16.00 -7.70
N GLN A 96 -11.68 15.00 -8.26
CA GLN A 96 -12.06 14.38 -9.54
C GLN A 96 -12.66 12.98 -9.40
N CYS A 97 -12.52 12.33 -8.23
CA CYS A 97 -13.01 10.97 -7.99
C CYS A 97 -14.02 10.88 -6.86
N VAL A 98 -13.95 11.75 -5.84
CA VAL A 98 -14.85 11.71 -4.68
C VAL A 98 -15.95 12.75 -4.84
N LEU A 99 -15.61 14.04 -4.97
CA LEU A 99 -16.57 15.13 -5.19
C LEU A 99 -17.54 14.86 -6.34
N THR A 100 -17.06 14.21 -7.40
CA THR A 100 -17.83 13.87 -8.61
C THR A 100 -18.64 12.58 -8.45
N CYS A 101 -18.38 11.76 -7.43
CA CYS A 101 -19.08 10.52 -7.18
C CYS A 101 -20.37 10.77 -6.38
N PRO A 102 -21.52 10.22 -6.83
CA PRO A 102 -22.81 10.46 -6.20
C PRO A 102 -22.82 10.18 -4.70
N THR A 103 -23.52 11.04 -3.96
CA THR A 103 -23.85 10.89 -2.54
C THR A 103 -22.65 10.97 -1.58
N THR A 104 -21.43 11.23 -2.06
CA THR A 104 -20.25 11.12 -1.21
C THR A 104 -20.08 12.28 -0.23
N ALA A 105 -19.43 11.99 0.90
CA ALA A 105 -18.77 12.99 1.75
C ALA A 105 -17.35 12.51 2.07
N VAL A 106 -16.48 13.44 2.48
CA VAL A 106 -15.08 13.13 2.81
C VAL A 106 -14.63 13.75 4.13
N PHE A 107 -13.98 12.92 4.95
CA PHE A 107 -13.51 13.27 6.30
C PHE A 107 -12.05 12.89 6.49
N ALA A 108 -11.39 13.53 7.46
CA ALA A 108 -10.07 13.08 7.89
C ALA A 108 -10.18 11.76 8.64
N GLY A 109 -9.28 10.81 8.36
CA GLY A 109 -9.24 9.51 9.04
C GLY A 109 -8.12 9.37 10.08
N LEU A 110 -7.24 10.39 10.20
CA LEU A 110 -6.19 10.43 11.23
C LEU A 110 -6.57 11.38 12.37
N PRO A 111 -6.18 11.08 13.63
CA PRO A 111 -6.37 12.00 14.74
C PRO A 111 -5.68 13.35 14.52
N ARG A 112 -6.38 14.44 14.86
CA ARG A 112 -5.79 15.78 14.85
C ARG A 112 -4.72 15.90 15.93
N GLY A 113 -3.64 16.63 15.63
CA GLY A 113 -2.58 16.94 16.59
C GLY A 113 -1.69 15.75 16.95
N ALA A 114 -1.64 14.70 16.12
CA ALA A 114 -0.65 13.65 16.29
C ALA A 114 0.77 14.26 16.29
N PRO A 115 1.68 13.85 17.20
CA PRO A 115 3.01 14.43 17.27
C PRO A 115 3.73 14.39 15.91
N GLY A 116 4.14 15.57 15.42
CA GLY A 116 4.82 15.70 14.13
C GLY A 116 3.93 15.60 12.90
N SER A 117 2.60 15.72 13.03
CA SER A 117 1.69 15.79 11.90
C SER A 117 1.60 17.21 11.31
N ASP A 118 1.84 17.31 10.01
CA ASP A 118 1.44 18.47 9.20
C ASP A 118 -0.05 18.35 8.84
N VAL A 119 -0.62 19.31 8.11
CA VAL A 119 -1.99 19.20 7.57
C VAL A 119 -2.00 19.42 6.06
N ALA A 120 -2.86 18.69 5.35
CA ALA A 120 -3.18 18.92 3.95
C ALA A 120 -4.58 19.49 3.82
N ALA A 121 -4.77 20.39 2.84
CA ALA A 121 -6.09 20.85 2.45
C ALA A 121 -6.91 19.67 1.91
N LEU A 122 -8.09 19.43 2.49
CA LEU A 122 -9.04 18.45 2.01
C LEU A 122 -10.20 19.18 1.32
N GLY A 123 -11.20 19.63 2.06
CA GLY A 123 -12.29 20.47 1.56
C GLY A 123 -11.88 21.93 1.36
N LYS A 124 -10.78 22.39 1.97
CA LYS A 124 -10.36 23.81 1.96
C LYS A 124 -10.22 24.39 0.56
N ASN A 125 -9.62 23.67 -0.38
CA ASN A 125 -9.45 24.15 -1.75
C ASN A 125 -10.65 23.78 -2.61
N LEU A 126 -11.19 22.56 -2.43
CA LEU A 126 -12.32 22.04 -3.21
C LEU A 126 -13.59 22.87 -3.03
N ARG A 127 -13.77 23.55 -1.89
CA ARG A 127 -14.95 24.40 -1.65
C ARG A 127 -15.17 25.47 -2.72
N PHE A 128 -14.11 25.94 -3.39
CA PHE A 128 -14.22 26.98 -4.41
C PHE A 128 -14.99 26.51 -5.65
N PHE A 129 -15.16 25.19 -5.84
CA PHE A 129 -16.07 24.64 -6.84
C PHE A 129 -17.52 25.09 -6.66
N GLY A 130 -17.91 25.47 -5.43
CA GLY A 130 -19.24 26.02 -5.14
C GLY A 130 -19.43 27.46 -5.62
N ASP A 131 -18.44 28.10 -6.25
CA ASP A 131 -18.53 29.42 -6.89
C ASP A 131 -19.17 30.52 -6.01
N GLY A 132 -18.80 30.56 -4.74
CA GLY A 132 -19.29 31.55 -3.77
C GLY A 132 -20.54 31.11 -3.00
N TRP A 133 -21.17 30.00 -3.37
CA TRP A 133 -22.36 29.45 -2.73
C TRP A 133 -22.07 28.43 -1.63
N GLN A 134 -20.82 27.98 -1.51
CA GLN A 134 -20.40 27.08 -0.43
C GLN A 134 -20.57 27.72 0.95
N ILE A 135 -21.01 26.94 1.92
CA ILE A 135 -21.15 27.38 3.32
C ILE A 135 -20.20 26.61 4.24
N SER A 136 -19.72 27.28 5.29
CA SER A 136 -18.90 26.65 6.32
C SER A 136 -19.73 26.35 7.57
N LYS A 137 -19.46 25.22 8.21
CA LYS A 137 -19.95 24.90 9.56
C LYS A 137 -18.79 24.44 10.43
N VAL A 138 -18.83 24.80 11.70
CA VAL A 138 -17.88 24.31 12.70
C VAL A 138 -18.67 23.50 13.73
N ILE A 139 -18.31 22.24 13.89
CA ILE A 139 -18.92 21.29 14.83
C ILE A 139 -17.77 20.72 15.65
N ASP A 140 -17.83 20.85 16.98
CA ASP A 140 -16.78 20.37 17.90
C ASP A 140 -15.35 20.82 17.53
N GLY A 141 -15.22 22.07 17.07
CA GLY A 141 -13.93 22.64 16.64
C GLY A 141 -13.41 22.11 15.30
N VAL A 142 -14.17 21.27 14.60
CA VAL A 142 -13.87 20.79 13.25
C VAL A 142 -14.68 21.59 12.23
N ARG A 143 -13.99 22.14 11.22
CA ARG A 143 -14.65 22.86 10.13
C ARG A 143 -15.00 21.90 8.99
N TYR A 144 -16.20 22.05 8.50
CA TYR A 144 -16.74 21.38 7.33
C TYR A 144 -17.22 22.41 6.31
N TRP A 145 -17.08 22.06 5.03
CA TRP A 145 -17.62 22.78 3.89
C TRP A 145 -18.77 22.00 3.30
N ARG A 146 -19.87 22.69 3.00
CA ARG A 146 -20.99 22.16 2.21
C ARG A 146 -20.96 22.87 0.87
N VAL A 147 -20.62 22.13 -0.17
CA VAL A 147 -20.44 22.64 -1.53
C VAL A 147 -21.68 22.25 -2.35
N PRO A 148 -22.48 23.20 -2.86
CA PRO A 148 -23.65 22.86 -3.65
C PRO A 148 -23.23 22.19 -4.96
N VAL A 149 -23.88 21.07 -5.28
CA VAL A 149 -23.65 20.25 -6.47
C VAL A 149 -24.99 19.69 -6.97
N MET A 150 -25.01 19.03 -8.13
CA MET A 150 -26.28 18.63 -8.78
C MET A 150 -27.14 17.67 -7.95
N ASP A 151 -26.53 16.77 -7.16
CA ASP A 151 -27.27 15.82 -6.32
C ASP A 151 -27.59 16.36 -4.91
N GLY A 152 -27.21 17.61 -4.63
CA GLY A 152 -27.41 18.28 -3.34
C GLY A 152 -26.16 19.00 -2.87
N GLU A 153 -25.44 18.41 -1.91
CA GLU A 153 -24.25 19.02 -1.33
C GLU A 153 -23.13 18.00 -1.15
N PHE A 154 -21.93 18.36 -1.59
CA PHE A 154 -20.71 17.65 -1.25
C PHE A 154 -20.19 18.18 0.09
N VAL A 155 -20.19 17.31 1.11
CA VAL A 155 -19.68 17.63 2.45
C VAL A 155 -18.22 17.21 2.56
N ALA A 156 -17.36 18.16 2.90
CA ALA A 156 -15.93 17.92 3.05
C ALA A 156 -15.36 18.58 4.31
N GLN A 157 -14.65 17.81 5.14
CA GLN A 157 -13.86 18.38 6.23
C GLN A 157 -12.76 19.30 5.67
N GLU A 158 -12.45 20.41 6.36
CA GLU A 158 -11.51 21.44 5.86
C GLU A 158 -10.13 20.88 5.53
N ASP A 159 -9.57 20.10 6.46
CA ASP A 159 -8.21 19.59 6.42
C ASP A 159 -8.15 18.14 6.91
N THR A 160 -7.05 17.46 6.56
CA THR A 160 -6.69 16.15 7.08
C THR A 160 -5.23 16.14 7.56
N PRO A 161 -4.89 15.44 8.66
CA PRO A 161 -3.51 15.30 9.09
C PRO A 161 -2.64 14.57 8.06
N VAL A 162 -1.36 14.96 8.02
CA VAL A 162 -0.30 14.31 7.26
C VAL A 162 0.79 13.88 8.23
N VAL A 163 1.06 12.58 8.28
CA VAL A 163 2.04 11.98 9.20
C VAL A 163 3.27 11.47 8.45
N LYS A 164 4.34 11.21 9.19
CA LYS A 164 5.45 10.38 8.68
C LYS A 164 4.95 8.94 8.59
N ALA A 165 5.42 8.21 7.58
CA ALA A 165 5.02 6.85 7.27
C ALA A 165 6.17 6.08 6.64
N VAL A 166 5.95 4.79 6.39
CA VAL A 166 6.93 3.90 5.76
C VAL A 166 6.30 3.29 4.51
N GLY A 167 7.02 3.29 3.39
CA GLY A 167 6.59 2.60 2.19
C GLY A 167 7.69 1.84 1.50
N GLY A 168 7.32 0.85 0.70
CA GLY A 168 8.26 -0.05 0.03
C GLY A 168 8.68 -1.28 0.84
N GLY A 169 8.02 -1.59 1.97
CA GLY A 169 8.18 -2.92 2.59
C GLY A 169 7.75 -3.97 1.57
N ASN A 170 8.47 -5.08 1.42
CA ASN A 170 8.17 -6.00 0.31
C ASN A 170 8.51 -7.47 0.59
N LEU A 171 7.86 -8.36 -0.15
CA LEU A 171 8.13 -9.79 -0.18
C LEU A 171 8.24 -10.25 -1.63
N LEU A 172 9.24 -11.07 -1.93
CA LEU A 172 9.36 -11.80 -3.19
C LEU A 172 8.94 -13.26 -2.94
N LEU A 173 7.89 -13.71 -3.64
CA LEU A 173 7.37 -15.07 -3.58
C LEU A 173 7.87 -15.85 -4.79
N LEU A 174 8.80 -16.76 -4.57
CA LEU A 174 9.46 -17.54 -5.62
C LEU A 174 8.79 -18.92 -5.68
N ALA A 175 8.10 -19.18 -6.79
CA ALA A 175 7.27 -20.36 -6.98
C ALA A 175 7.62 -21.12 -8.26
N ARG A 176 7.14 -22.36 -8.36
CA ARG A 176 7.38 -23.24 -9.51
C ARG A 176 6.80 -22.67 -10.81
N ASP A 177 5.64 -22.04 -10.75
CA ASP A 177 4.89 -21.56 -11.92
C ASP A 177 4.01 -20.35 -11.54
N THR A 178 3.37 -19.76 -12.55
CA THR A 178 2.55 -18.54 -12.37
C THR A 178 1.35 -18.78 -11.46
N ASP A 179 0.68 -19.92 -11.58
CA ASP A 179 -0.51 -20.24 -10.81
C ASP A 179 -0.16 -20.37 -9.32
N ALA A 180 0.95 -21.05 -9.01
CA ALA A 180 1.47 -21.15 -7.65
C ALA A 180 1.90 -19.79 -7.07
N ALA A 181 2.62 -18.97 -7.85
CA ALA A 181 3.05 -17.64 -7.40
C ALA A 181 1.86 -16.74 -7.10
N LEU A 182 0.84 -16.75 -7.97
CA LEU A 182 -0.35 -15.93 -7.81
C LEU A 182 -1.19 -16.40 -6.62
N ALA A 183 -1.39 -17.71 -6.44
CA ALA A 183 -2.11 -18.24 -5.29
C ALA A 183 -1.45 -17.86 -3.95
N ALA A 184 -0.12 -17.93 -3.87
CA ALA A 184 0.63 -17.47 -2.70
C ALA A 184 0.52 -15.96 -2.48
N ALA A 185 0.60 -15.17 -3.55
CA ALA A 185 0.46 -13.72 -3.45
C ALA A 185 -0.94 -13.30 -3.01
N GLU A 186 -1.99 -13.92 -3.56
CA GLU A 186 -3.38 -13.64 -3.20
C GLU A 186 -3.68 -14.01 -1.74
N ALA A 187 -3.19 -15.16 -1.26
CA ALA A 187 -3.33 -15.56 0.14
C ALA A 187 -2.62 -14.57 1.08
N ALA A 188 -1.39 -14.16 0.74
CA ALA A 188 -0.63 -13.18 1.50
C ALA A 188 -1.33 -11.81 1.53
N VAL A 189 -1.75 -11.29 0.37
CA VAL A 189 -2.50 -10.02 0.28
C VAL A 189 -3.81 -10.09 1.06
N ALA A 190 -4.55 -11.20 0.99
CA ALA A 190 -5.79 -11.38 1.73
C ALA A 190 -5.57 -11.35 3.26
N ALA A 191 -4.46 -11.91 3.75
CA ALA A 191 -4.07 -11.83 5.15
C ALA A 191 -3.69 -10.39 5.55
N MET A 192 -2.86 -9.73 4.74
CA MET A 192 -2.42 -8.35 4.98
C MET A 192 -3.58 -7.34 4.99
N LYS A 193 -4.58 -7.50 4.11
CA LYS A 193 -5.78 -6.63 4.05
C LYS A 193 -6.66 -6.66 5.30
N ARG A 194 -6.44 -7.61 6.22
CA ARG A 194 -7.14 -7.66 7.51
C ARG A 194 -6.50 -6.75 8.56
N LEU A 195 -5.27 -6.29 8.32
CA LEU A 195 -4.58 -5.39 9.23
C LEU A 195 -5.01 -3.94 8.95
N PRO A 196 -5.18 -3.12 10.01
CA PRO A 196 -5.31 -1.69 9.82
C PRO A 196 -3.96 -1.08 9.42
N ASN A 197 -4.01 0.19 9.03
CA ASN A 197 -2.87 1.08 8.82
C ASN A 197 -1.94 0.72 7.65
N VAL A 198 -2.27 -0.27 6.83
CA VAL A 198 -1.45 -0.72 5.69
C VAL A 198 -2.24 -0.81 4.38
N VAL A 199 -1.54 -0.68 3.25
CA VAL A 199 -2.06 -0.97 1.91
C VAL A 199 -1.01 -1.67 1.06
N MET A 200 -1.48 -2.38 0.04
CA MET A 200 -0.63 -2.95 -1.02
C MET A 200 -1.01 -2.24 -2.33
N PRO A 201 -0.31 -1.16 -2.72
CA PRO A 201 -0.80 -0.17 -3.69
C PRO A 201 -0.85 -0.67 -5.14
N PHE A 202 -0.18 -1.79 -5.43
CA PHE A 202 -0.15 -2.36 -6.78
C PHE A 202 -1.47 -3.07 -7.15
N PRO A 203 -1.70 -3.35 -8.46
CA PRO A 203 -2.94 -3.98 -8.90
C PRO A 203 -3.21 -5.32 -8.19
N GLY A 204 -4.35 -5.41 -7.52
CA GLY A 204 -4.69 -6.59 -6.70
C GLY A 204 -3.80 -6.78 -5.45
N GLY A 205 -2.84 -5.88 -5.21
CA GLY A 205 -1.80 -5.98 -4.18
C GLY A 205 -0.51 -6.68 -4.64
N VAL A 206 -0.36 -6.99 -5.94
CA VAL A 206 0.73 -7.83 -6.45
C VAL A 206 1.50 -7.15 -7.58
N VAL A 207 2.81 -7.33 -7.57
CA VAL A 207 3.78 -6.80 -8.53
C VAL A 207 4.38 -7.94 -9.32
N ARG A 208 4.12 -7.97 -10.63
CA ARG A 208 4.71 -8.97 -11.56
C ARG A 208 6.05 -8.54 -12.16
N SER A 209 6.37 -7.26 -12.11
CA SER A 209 7.46 -6.69 -12.91
C SER A 209 8.81 -6.79 -12.23
N GLY A 210 8.85 -6.57 -10.91
CA GLY A 210 10.08 -6.35 -10.14
C GLY A 210 10.88 -5.15 -10.65
N SER A 211 11.37 -4.29 -9.76
CA SER A 211 12.22 -3.17 -10.20
C SER A 211 13.52 -3.08 -9.42
N LYS A 212 14.57 -2.63 -10.10
CA LYS A 212 15.84 -2.23 -9.50
C LYS A 212 16.10 -0.75 -9.78
N VAL A 213 16.90 -0.13 -8.91
CA VAL A 213 17.35 1.25 -9.08
C VAL A 213 18.31 1.34 -10.27
N GLY A 214 18.11 2.37 -11.08
CA GLY A 214 18.90 2.65 -12.26
C GLY A 214 18.53 1.77 -13.46
N SER A 215 19.26 1.98 -14.56
CA SER A 215 19.03 1.30 -15.82
C SER A 215 20.30 1.34 -16.67
N ARG A 216 20.42 0.40 -17.61
CA ARG A 216 21.42 0.51 -18.70
C ARG A 216 21.11 1.67 -19.65
N TYR A 217 19.86 2.14 -19.68
CA TYR A 217 19.42 3.30 -20.44
C TYR A 217 19.44 4.55 -19.56
N ALA A 218 20.24 5.55 -19.93
CA ALA A 218 20.57 6.71 -19.08
C ALA A 218 19.37 7.51 -18.55
N ASN A 219 18.24 7.51 -19.25
CA ASN A 219 17.07 8.32 -18.90
C ASN A 219 16.04 7.59 -18.01
N LEU A 220 16.34 6.37 -17.57
CA LEU A 220 15.42 5.57 -16.74
C LEU A 220 15.94 5.43 -15.30
N ASN A 221 15.14 5.93 -14.36
CA ASN A 221 15.44 5.86 -12.92
C ASN A 221 15.26 4.46 -12.33
N ALA A 222 14.46 3.61 -12.98
CA ALA A 222 14.24 2.22 -12.60
C ALA A 222 14.17 1.33 -13.84
N SER A 223 14.54 0.06 -13.68
CA SER A 223 14.46 -0.96 -14.71
C SER A 223 14.09 -2.31 -14.11
N THR A 224 13.89 -3.34 -14.95
CA THR A 224 13.57 -4.70 -14.49
C THR A 224 14.62 -5.23 -13.51
N ASN A 225 14.16 -5.94 -12.47
CA ASN A 225 15.05 -6.66 -11.57
C ASN A 225 15.48 -7.98 -12.21
N ASP A 226 16.47 -7.89 -13.10
CA ASP A 226 17.04 -8.99 -13.87
C ASP A 226 17.59 -10.15 -13.03
N ALA A 227 17.94 -9.91 -11.77
CA ALA A 227 18.37 -10.95 -10.84
C ALA A 227 17.24 -11.98 -10.56
N PHE A 228 15.98 -11.53 -10.55
CA PHE A 228 14.79 -12.33 -10.23
C PHE A 228 13.92 -12.63 -11.46
N CYS A 229 14.45 -12.52 -12.67
CA CYS A 229 13.73 -12.83 -13.91
C CYS A 229 13.95 -14.29 -14.34
N PRO A 230 12.94 -15.17 -14.29
CA PRO A 230 13.09 -16.58 -14.68
C PRO A 230 13.58 -16.78 -16.12
N SER A 231 13.16 -15.89 -17.05
CA SER A 231 13.58 -15.93 -18.46
C SER A 231 15.05 -15.55 -18.71
N LEU A 232 15.74 -15.03 -17.70
CA LEU A 232 17.14 -14.60 -17.79
C LEU A 232 18.10 -15.55 -17.06
N VAL A 233 17.59 -16.64 -16.49
CA VAL A 233 18.42 -17.68 -15.86
C VAL A 233 19.39 -18.26 -16.89
N GLY A 234 20.69 -18.27 -16.56
CA GLY A 234 21.77 -18.68 -17.46
C GLY A 234 22.29 -17.57 -18.39
N LEU A 235 21.58 -16.45 -18.53
CA LEU A 235 22.06 -15.26 -19.28
C LEU A 235 22.61 -14.18 -18.35
N VAL A 236 22.00 -14.02 -17.17
CA VAL A 236 22.43 -13.05 -16.15
C VAL A 236 23.29 -13.75 -15.11
N ALA A 237 24.58 -13.39 -15.06
CA ALA A 237 25.56 -14.03 -14.19
C ALA A 237 25.27 -13.87 -12.68
N HIS A 238 24.51 -12.85 -12.29
CA HIS A 238 24.09 -12.57 -10.91
C HIS A 238 22.62 -12.93 -10.67
N SER A 239 22.09 -13.91 -11.39
CA SER A 239 20.71 -14.36 -11.15
C SER A 239 20.59 -14.99 -9.76
N GLU A 240 19.62 -14.51 -8.98
CA GLU A 240 19.27 -15.04 -7.65
C GLU A 240 18.38 -16.30 -7.74
N LEU A 241 18.01 -16.71 -8.95
CA LEU A 241 17.21 -17.89 -9.23
C LEU A 241 18.04 -19.11 -9.64
N ALA A 242 19.32 -18.91 -9.97
CA ALA A 242 20.23 -19.97 -10.37
C ALA A 242 20.72 -20.77 -9.16
N GLY A 243 20.67 -22.11 -9.22
CA GLY A 243 21.31 -22.99 -8.22
C GLY A 243 20.59 -23.11 -6.87
N GLY A 244 19.29 -22.80 -6.78
CA GLY A 244 18.52 -22.95 -5.54
C GLY A 244 18.44 -24.40 -5.04
N ALA A 245 18.41 -24.58 -3.71
CA ALA A 245 18.32 -25.87 -3.01
C ALA A 245 17.01 -26.65 -3.23
N SER A 246 16.06 -26.08 -3.98
CA SER A 246 14.82 -26.73 -4.37
C SER A 246 15.09 -27.68 -5.54
N ALA A 247 14.69 -28.95 -5.41
CA ALA A 247 14.72 -29.92 -6.51
C ALA A 247 13.83 -29.51 -7.70
N GLN A 248 12.97 -28.48 -7.53
CA GLN A 248 12.11 -27.88 -8.55
C GLN A 248 12.64 -26.49 -8.96
N ALA A 249 12.65 -26.20 -10.25
CA ALA A 249 13.04 -24.90 -10.77
C ALA A 249 12.00 -23.82 -10.41
N ILE A 250 12.46 -22.63 -10.02
CA ILE A 250 11.60 -21.44 -9.84
C ILE A 250 11.24 -20.91 -11.23
N GLY A 251 9.96 -21.01 -11.60
CA GLY A 251 9.44 -20.55 -12.89
C GLY A 251 8.71 -19.21 -12.84
N CYS A 252 8.33 -18.73 -11.65
CA CYS A 252 7.67 -17.44 -11.48
C CYS A 252 8.08 -16.77 -10.16
N VAL A 253 8.18 -15.44 -10.19
CA VAL A 253 8.39 -14.60 -9.01
C VAL A 253 7.32 -13.53 -9.02
N MET A 254 6.62 -13.38 -7.89
CA MET A 254 5.68 -12.29 -7.66
C MET A 254 6.13 -11.50 -6.43
N GLU A 255 6.03 -10.18 -6.50
CA GLU A 255 6.36 -9.29 -5.41
C GLU A 255 5.09 -8.72 -4.79
N ILE A 256 5.10 -8.50 -3.48
CA ILE A 256 4.08 -7.71 -2.78
C ILE A 256 4.81 -6.51 -2.18
N VAL A 257 4.34 -5.30 -2.49
CA VAL A 257 4.82 -4.05 -1.89
C VAL A 257 3.77 -3.54 -0.90
N ILE A 258 4.23 -3.05 0.24
CA ILE A 258 3.44 -2.71 1.42
C ILE A 258 3.84 -1.31 1.89
N ASP A 259 2.85 -0.46 2.03
CA ASP A 259 2.95 0.86 2.64
C ASP A 259 2.16 0.86 3.94
N GLY A 260 2.68 1.53 4.97
CA GLY A 260 2.04 1.56 6.29
C GLY A 260 2.32 2.85 7.06
N LEU A 261 1.43 3.18 8.00
CA LEU A 261 1.56 4.39 8.82
C LEU A 261 2.78 4.35 9.74
N THR A 262 3.22 3.16 10.16
CA THR A 262 4.41 2.97 10.98
C THR A 262 5.27 1.80 10.49
N GLU A 263 6.52 1.78 10.92
CA GLU A 263 7.42 0.63 10.70
C GLU A 263 6.81 -0.67 11.28
N ALA A 264 6.18 -0.60 12.45
CA ALA A 264 5.54 -1.74 13.09
C ALA A 264 4.35 -2.28 12.26
N ASP A 265 3.55 -1.39 11.66
CA ASP A 265 2.44 -1.78 10.79
C ASP A 265 2.96 -2.55 9.55
N VAL A 266 4.00 -2.03 8.89
CA VAL A 266 4.62 -2.68 7.72
C VAL A 266 5.24 -4.03 8.11
N GLY A 267 5.97 -4.09 9.23
CA GLY A 267 6.55 -5.34 9.72
C GLY A 267 5.49 -6.40 10.06
N ALA A 268 4.37 -5.99 10.66
CA ALA A 268 3.24 -6.88 10.93
C ALA A 268 2.61 -7.41 9.64
N ALA A 269 2.42 -6.57 8.63
CA ALA A 269 1.91 -6.97 7.32
C ALA A 269 2.84 -7.95 6.61
N MET A 270 4.15 -7.67 6.59
CA MET A 270 5.14 -8.60 6.05
C MET A 270 5.10 -9.95 6.76
N ARG A 271 5.01 -9.96 8.10
CA ARG A 271 4.94 -11.20 8.89
C ARG A 271 3.70 -12.03 8.54
N VAL A 272 2.50 -11.46 8.61
CA VAL A 272 1.26 -12.22 8.32
C VAL A 272 1.18 -12.66 6.86
N GLY A 273 1.75 -11.87 5.95
CA GLY A 273 1.89 -12.22 4.54
C GLY A 273 2.77 -13.43 4.32
N MET A 274 3.95 -13.45 4.96
CA MET A 274 4.83 -14.62 4.94
C MET A 274 4.15 -15.83 5.56
N GLU A 275 3.52 -15.71 6.72
CA GLU A 275 2.80 -16.81 7.38
C GLU A 275 1.73 -17.43 6.47
N ALA A 276 0.92 -16.60 5.81
CA ALA A 276 -0.12 -17.05 4.88
C ALA A 276 0.47 -17.73 3.63
N ALA A 277 1.54 -17.19 3.06
CA ALA A 277 2.24 -17.80 1.93
C ALA A 277 2.90 -19.14 2.32
N ILE A 278 3.58 -19.18 3.47
CA ILE A 278 4.22 -20.39 4.03
C ILE A 278 3.19 -21.51 4.25
N ALA A 279 1.97 -21.19 4.65
CA ALA A 279 0.91 -22.18 4.86
C ALA A 279 0.55 -22.96 3.57
N ILE A 280 0.72 -22.36 2.38
CA ILE A 280 0.55 -23.04 1.09
C ILE A 280 1.67 -24.07 0.85
N GLY A 281 2.90 -23.69 1.21
CA GLY A 281 4.07 -24.54 1.14
C GLY A 281 4.47 -25.01 -0.27
N PRO A 282 5.47 -25.91 -0.36
CA PRO A 282 5.92 -26.48 -1.63
C PRO A 282 4.88 -27.33 -2.35
N ALA A 283 3.93 -27.92 -1.60
CA ALA A 283 2.82 -28.67 -2.17
C ALA A 283 1.93 -27.79 -3.06
N GLY A 284 1.66 -26.55 -2.64
CA GLY A 284 1.02 -25.53 -3.49
C GLY A 284 1.97 -24.78 -4.42
N GLY A 285 3.25 -25.15 -4.46
CA GLY A 285 4.25 -24.66 -5.41
C GLY A 285 5.05 -23.43 -4.96
N LEU A 286 4.89 -22.95 -3.73
CA LEU A 286 5.76 -21.92 -3.15
C LEU A 286 7.05 -22.57 -2.63
N LEU A 287 8.20 -22.13 -3.13
CA LEU A 287 9.49 -22.78 -2.85
C LEU A 287 10.36 -21.94 -1.93
N ARG A 288 10.34 -20.62 -2.12
CA ARG A 288 11.23 -19.70 -1.44
C ARG A 288 10.57 -18.33 -1.24
N ILE A 289 10.87 -17.68 -0.13
CA ILE A 289 10.52 -16.28 0.14
C ILE A 289 11.81 -15.48 0.28
N SER A 290 11.86 -14.36 -0.44
CA SER A 290 12.94 -13.39 -0.39
C SER A 290 12.39 -11.97 -0.21
N ALA A 291 13.26 -10.97 -0.27
CA ALA A 291 12.89 -9.57 -0.25
C ALA A 291 13.89 -8.73 -1.06
N GLY A 292 13.37 -7.68 -1.70
CA GLY A 292 14.15 -6.69 -2.41
C GLY A 292 14.77 -5.66 -1.48
N ASN A 293 16.06 -5.43 -1.65
CA ASN A 293 16.81 -4.35 -1.02
C ASN A 293 17.84 -3.76 -2.00
N TYR A 294 18.47 -2.67 -1.58
CA TYR A 294 19.42 -1.87 -2.35
C TYR A 294 20.79 -1.84 -1.65
N GLY A 295 21.11 -2.91 -0.91
CA GLY A 295 22.35 -3.05 -0.16
C GLY A 295 22.38 -2.29 1.16
N GLY A 296 21.23 -1.83 1.68
CA GLY A 296 21.12 -1.12 2.96
C GLY A 296 21.65 0.31 2.91
N LYS A 297 21.61 0.94 1.74
CA LYS A 297 22.25 2.24 1.47
C LYS A 297 21.26 3.36 1.14
N LEU A 298 20.02 3.04 0.82
CA LEU A 298 19.02 4.00 0.34
C LEU A 298 17.91 4.22 1.36
N GLY A 299 17.30 3.13 1.85
CA GLY A 299 16.20 3.15 2.80
C GLY A 299 16.71 2.95 4.24
N PRO A 300 16.25 3.71 5.24
CA PRO A 300 16.67 3.54 6.62
C PRO A 300 15.95 2.39 7.35
N PHE A 301 14.85 1.87 6.77
CA PHE A 301 14.05 0.81 7.38
C PHE A 301 14.42 -0.55 6.79
N HIS A 302 14.90 -1.46 7.63
CA HIS A 302 15.36 -2.79 7.21
C HIS A 302 14.52 -3.89 7.88
N PHE A 303 13.61 -4.49 7.12
CA PHE A 303 12.72 -5.54 7.58
C PHE A 303 13.34 -6.92 7.35
N HIS A 304 14.15 -7.40 8.30
CA HIS A 304 14.83 -8.69 8.20
C HIS A 304 13.85 -9.87 8.33
N LEU A 305 13.74 -10.70 7.29
CA LEU A 305 12.71 -11.73 7.18
C LEU A 305 12.74 -12.74 8.33
N HIS A 306 13.94 -13.22 8.68
CA HIS A 306 14.11 -14.18 9.77
C HIS A 306 13.70 -13.61 11.13
N ARG A 307 13.94 -12.31 11.36
CA ARG A 307 13.53 -11.66 12.62
C ARG A 307 12.02 -11.49 12.69
N LEU A 308 11.38 -11.14 11.57
CA LEU A 308 9.92 -10.98 11.49
C LEU A 308 9.17 -12.29 11.78
N LEU A 309 9.72 -13.44 11.37
CA LEU A 309 9.12 -14.76 11.63
C LEU A 309 9.45 -15.32 13.03
N GLY A 310 10.29 -14.64 13.82
CA GLY A 310 10.79 -15.12 15.10
C GLY A 310 11.73 -16.33 14.99
N ALA A 311 12.55 -16.53 16.01
CA ALA A 311 13.25 -17.81 16.19
C ALA A 311 12.19 -18.90 16.43
N ALA A 312 12.40 -20.10 15.89
CA ALA A 312 11.55 -21.25 16.19
C ALA A 312 11.57 -21.50 17.71
N GLY A 313 10.53 -21.11 18.45
CA GLY A 313 10.55 -21.30 19.90
C GLY A 313 9.38 -20.71 20.68
N ASP A 314 8.95 -19.49 20.40
CA ASP A 314 8.00 -18.81 21.29
C ASP A 314 6.65 -18.58 20.60
N ALA A 315 5.84 -19.63 20.57
CA ALA A 315 4.40 -19.45 20.66
C ALA A 315 4.03 -19.39 22.15
N PRO A 316 3.14 -18.49 22.59
CA PRO A 316 2.54 -18.59 23.92
C PRO A 316 1.72 -19.88 24.08
#